data_AF-A0A0N5BMZ5-F1
#
_entry.id   AF-A0A0N5BMZ5-F1
#
_cell.length_a   1.000
_cell.length_b   1.000
_cell.length_c   1.000
_cell.angle_alpha   90.00
_cell.angle_beta   90.00
_cell.angle_gamma   90.00
#
_symmetry.space_group_name_H-M   'P 1'
#
loop_
_entity.id
_entity.type
_entity.pdbx_description
1 polymer ?
#
loop_
_entity_poly.entity_id
_entity_poly.type
_entity_poly.pdbx_seq_one_letter_code
_entity_poly.pdbx_strand_id
1 'polypeptide(L)'
;MVETTQQAYYTGYNLSYDNITSIVDGEFDPNSLADIPTGFPKPTVPIFPAFSSLIVDSMTIAIVIYAITYSCGRIFGKKHNYTVDAKQELRALAIPDIIASFISCHPTSGAFSRSTINSQMGC
;
A
#
# COMPACT_ATOMS: atom_id res chain seq x y z
N MET A 1 -10.87 -2.30 6.62
CA MET A 1 -12.04 -2.13 5.73
C MET A 1 -11.72 -1.35 4.45
N VAL A 2 -10.59 -0.62 4.37
CA VAL A 2 -10.14 0.02 3.10
C VAL A 2 -9.22 -0.89 2.29
N GLU A 3 -8.60 -1.91 2.90
CA GLU A 3 -7.72 -2.85 2.19
C GLU A 3 -8.47 -3.85 1.29
N THR A 4 -9.74 -4.16 1.58
CA THR A 4 -10.54 -5.10 0.79
C THR A 4 -11.09 -4.49 -0.51
N THR A 5 -11.24 -3.17 -0.60
CA THR A 5 -11.75 -2.50 -1.82
C THR A 5 -10.67 -2.31 -2.88
N GLN A 6 -9.39 -2.29 -2.50
CA GLN A 6 -8.28 -2.09 -3.43
C GLN A 6 -7.88 -3.38 -4.15
N GLN A 7 -8.09 -4.53 -3.51
CA GLN A 7 -7.85 -5.85 -4.10
C GLN A 7 -8.84 -6.18 -5.23
N ALA A 8 -10.03 -5.57 -5.24
CA ALA A 8 -11.02 -5.70 -6.32
C ALA A 8 -10.67 -4.90 -7.59
N TYR A 9 -9.91 -3.80 -7.47
CA TYR A 9 -9.60 -2.92 -8.62
C TYR A 9 -8.49 -3.44 -9.53
N TYR A 10 -7.67 -4.39 -9.06
CA TYR A 10 -6.67 -5.09 -9.89
C TYR A 10 -7.23 -6.34 -10.58
N THR A 11 -8.47 -6.76 -10.26
CA THR A 11 -9.21 -7.80 -10.99
C THR A 11 -9.93 -7.17 -12.19
N GLY A 12 -9.15 -6.61 -13.13
CA GLY A 12 -9.60 -6.12 -14.43
C GLY A 12 -9.66 -7.19 -15.51
N TYR A 13 -9.99 -8.44 -15.14
CA TYR A 13 -10.28 -9.49 -16.11
C TYR A 13 -11.79 -9.58 -16.27
N ASN A 14 -12.23 -9.57 -17.54
CA ASN A 14 -13.62 -9.78 -17.93
C ASN A 14 -14.24 -10.88 -17.07
N LEU A 15 -15.05 -10.48 -16.10
CA LEU A 15 -16.01 -11.35 -15.47
C LEU A 15 -17.06 -11.60 -16.54
N SER A 16 -16.73 -12.50 -17.48
CA SER A 16 -17.73 -13.11 -18.35
C SER A 16 -18.81 -13.60 -17.42
N TYR A 17 -20.05 -13.13 -17.63
CA TYR A 17 -21.20 -13.38 -16.75
C TYR A 17 -21.39 -14.87 -16.40
N ASP A 18 -20.83 -15.74 -17.24
CA ASP A 18 -20.72 -17.19 -17.11
C ASP A 18 -20.10 -17.65 -15.77
N ASN A 19 -19.10 -16.93 -15.25
CA ASN A 19 -18.40 -17.26 -13.98
C ASN A 19 -19.11 -16.72 -12.73
N ILE A 20 -20.16 -15.91 -12.88
CA ILE A 20 -20.91 -15.35 -11.74
C ILE A 20 -22.01 -16.32 -11.30
N THR A 21 -22.59 -17.05 -12.25
CA THR A 21 -23.60 -18.09 -12.01
C THR A 21 -23.07 -19.24 -11.13
N SER A 22 -21.80 -19.64 -11.27
CA SER A 22 -21.18 -20.68 -10.42
C SER A 22 -20.89 -20.23 -8.97
N ILE A 23 -20.80 -18.92 -8.73
CA ILE A 23 -20.58 -18.35 -7.38
C ILE A 23 -21.88 -18.38 -6.56
N VAL A 24 -23.04 -18.35 -7.22
CA VAL A 24 -24.36 -18.41 -6.59
C VAL A 24 -24.73 -19.86 -6.20
N ASP A 25 -24.20 -20.86 -6.92
CA ASP A 25 -24.46 -22.29 -6.65
C ASP A 25 -23.54 -22.91 -5.56
N GLY A 26 -22.73 -22.10 -4.87
CA GLY A 26 -22.02 -22.53 -3.65
C GLY A 26 -20.70 -23.28 -3.87
N GLU A 27 -20.16 -23.32 -5.08
CA GLU A 27 -18.86 -23.94 -5.36
C GLU A 27 -17.80 -22.87 -5.70
N PHE A 28 -17.36 -22.15 -4.67
CA PHE A 28 -16.14 -21.34 -4.75
C PHE A 28 -14.95 -22.29 -4.69
N ASP A 29 -14.31 -22.58 -5.82
CA ASP A 29 -13.02 -23.27 -5.83
C ASP A 29 -11.94 -22.26 -5.42
N PRO A 30 -11.42 -22.33 -4.17
CA PRO A 30 -10.48 -21.34 -3.65
C PRO A 30 -9.11 -21.38 -4.35
N ASN A 31 -8.91 -22.32 -5.30
CA ASN A 31 -7.66 -22.56 -5.99
C ASN A 31 -7.61 -21.99 -7.42
N SER A 32 -8.67 -21.34 -7.90
CA SER A 32 -8.60 -20.57 -9.16
C SER A 32 -7.89 -19.23 -8.93
N LEU A 33 -6.67 -19.27 -8.42
CA LEU A 33 -5.77 -18.12 -8.44
C LEU A 33 -5.35 -17.91 -9.89
N ALA A 34 -5.90 -16.87 -10.51
CA ALA A 34 -5.46 -16.40 -11.81
C ALA A 34 -3.92 -16.28 -11.84
N ASP A 35 -3.34 -16.62 -12.98
CA ASP A 35 -1.89 -16.75 -13.17
C ASP A 35 -1.16 -15.47 -12.74
N ILE A 36 -0.30 -15.59 -11.71
CA ILE A 36 0.44 -14.45 -11.15
C ILE A 36 1.60 -14.18 -12.10
N PRO A 37 1.68 -13.01 -12.74
CA PRO A 37 2.77 -12.71 -13.65
C PRO A 37 4.10 -12.84 -12.93
N THR A 38 4.94 -13.75 -13.41
CA THR A 38 6.26 -14.00 -12.84
C THR A 38 7.24 -12.97 -13.41
N GLY A 39 7.93 -12.24 -12.53
CA GLY A 39 8.94 -11.23 -12.90
C GLY A 39 8.70 -9.86 -12.31
N PHE A 40 9.64 -8.93 -12.54
CA PHE A 40 9.49 -7.54 -12.11
C PHE A 40 8.47 -6.81 -13.00
N PRO A 41 7.58 -5.99 -12.42
CA PRO A 41 6.72 -5.12 -13.22
C PRO A 41 7.58 -4.17 -14.05
N LYS A 42 7.22 -3.98 -15.32
CA LYS A 42 7.93 -3.06 -16.20
C LYS A 42 7.79 -1.63 -15.64
N PRO A 43 8.88 -0.86 -15.50
CA PRO A 43 8.80 0.53 -15.11
C PRO A 43 7.86 1.28 -16.05
N THR A 44 6.78 1.84 -15.50
CA THR A 44 5.74 2.52 -16.28
C THR A 44 5.64 3.94 -15.75
N VAL A 45 5.65 4.92 -16.66
CA VAL A 45 5.55 6.33 -16.29
C VAL A 45 4.10 6.66 -15.91
N PRO A 46 3.88 7.43 -14.82
CA PRO A 46 2.54 7.82 -14.42
C PRO A 46 1.89 8.74 -15.46
N ILE A 47 0.59 8.56 -15.65
CA ILE A 47 -0.23 9.32 -16.61
C ILE A 47 -0.49 10.74 -16.06
N PHE A 48 0.16 11.75 -16.65
CA PHE A 48 0.02 13.16 -16.28
C PHE A 48 -1.38 13.79 -16.44
N PRO A 49 -2.24 13.46 -17.44
CA PRO A 49 -3.49 14.18 -17.64
C PRO A 49 -4.55 13.93 -16.53
N ALA A 50 -4.46 12.81 -15.81
CA ALA A 50 -5.36 12.49 -14.69
C ALA A 50 -4.89 13.09 -13.35
N PHE A 51 -3.68 13.64 -13.29
CA PHE A 51 -3.03 14.09 -12.06
C PHE A 51 -3.82 15.22 -11.36
N SER A 52 -4.38 16.16 -12.13
CA SER A 52 -5.10 17.31 -11.57
C SER A 52 -6.38 16.94 -10.82
N SER A 53 -7.03 15.82 -11.18
CA SER A 53 -8.25 15.37 -10.48
C SER A 53 -7.94 14.56 -9.23
N LEU A 54 -6.76 13.94 -9.16
CA LEU A 54 -6.37 13.01 -8.09
C LEU A 54 -5.51 13.68 -7.01
N ILE A 55 -5.07 14.92 -7.23
CA ILE A 55 -4.13 15.59 -6.32
C ILE A 55 -4.73 15.87 -4.94
N VAL A 56 -6.02 16.21 -4.87
CA VAL A 56 -6.70 16.50 -3.59
C VAL A 56 -6.84 15.23 -2.75
N ASP A 57 -7.26 14.13 -3.38
CA ASP A 57 -7.43 12.84 -2.71
C ASP A 57 -6.08 12.26 -2.27
N SER A 58 -5.08 12.29 -3.15
CA SER A 58 -3.73 11.80 -2.84
C SER A 58 -3.04 12.62 -1.75
N MET A 59 -3.19 13.94 -1.73
CA MET A 59 -2.69 14.78 -0.63
C MET A 59 -3.33 14.42 0.70
N THR A 60 -4.64 14.16 0.71
CA THR A 60 -5.36 13.76 1.93
C THR A 60 -4.83 12.43 2.46
N ILE A 61 -4.68 11.44 1.58
CA ILE A 61 -4.13 10.12 1.92
C ILE A 61 -2.69 10.25 2.42
N ALA A 62 -1.85 11.05 1.77
CA ALA A 62 -0.45 11.26 2.16
C ALA A 62 -0.32 11.86 3.58
N ILE A 63 -1.17 12.85 3.92
CA ILE A 63 -1.18 13.45 5.26
C ILE A 63 -1.56 12.41 6.32
N VAL A 64 -2.57 11.58 6.04
CA VAL A 64 -3.02 10.53 6.96
C VAL A 64 -1.94 9.48 7.17
N ILE A 65 -1.31 9.00 6.10
CA ILE A 65 -0.21 8.01 6.18
C ILE A 65 0.95 8.58 7.01
N TYR A 66 1.39 9.80 6.70
CA TYR A 66 2.47 10.45 7.44
C TYR A 66 2.13 10.62 8.93
N ALA A 67 0.92 11.08 9.25
CA ALA A 67 0.50 11.28 10.63
C ALA A 67 0.49 9.97 11.44
N ILE A 68 0.00 8.88 10.85
CA ILE A 68 -0.02 7.56 11.50
C ILE A 68 1.42 7.04 11.70
N THR A 69 2.24 7.05 10.64
CA THR A 69 3.63 6.57 10.71
C THR A 69 4.49 7.38 11.67
N TYR A 70 4.40 8.70 11.64
CA TYR A 70 5.11 9.57 12.57
C TYR A 70 4.67 9.37 14.03
N SER A 71 3.36 9.24 14.27
CA SER A 71 2.81 9.00 15.61
C SER A 71 3.35 7.68 16.20
N CYS A 72 3.36 6.62 15.40
CA CYS A 72 3.93 5.34 15.79
C CYS A 72 5.45 5.42 16.02
N GLY A 73 6.21 6.07 15.12
CA GLY A 73 7.65 6.28 15.27
C GLY A 73 7.99 7.00 16.57
N ARG A 74 7.19 8.00 16.96
CA ARG A 74 7.34 8.71 18.24
C ARG A 74 7.08 7.83 19.46
N ILE A 75 6.17 6.86 19.37
CA ILE A 75 5.92 5.88 20.45
C ILE A 75 7.16 5.01 20.66
N PHE A 76 7.78 4.52 19.58
CA PHE A 76 9.05 3.79 19.67
C PHE A 76 10.19 4.67 20.19
N GLY A 77 10.29 5.92 19.75
CA GLY A 77 11.24 6.90 20.26
C GLY A 77 11.18 7.07 21.76
N LYS A 78 9.98 7.22 22.31
CA LYS A 78 9.76 7.27 23.76
C LYS A 78 10.11 5.96 24.46
N LYS A 79 9.80 4.81 23.86
CA LYS A 79 10.07 3.48 24.45
C LYS A 79 11.56 3.18 24.55
N HIS A 80 12.35 3.61 23.58
CA HIS A 80 13.79 3.33 23.50
C HIS A 80 14.66 4.58 23.79
N ASN A 81 14.07 5.64 24.35
CA ASN A 81 14.76 6.90 24.72
C ASN A 81 15.55 7.58 23.59
N TYR A 82 15.03 7.56 22.36
CA TYR A 82 15.59 8.33 21.24
C TYR A 82 14.64 9.44 20.76
N THR A 83 15.22 10.52 20.25
CA THR A 83 14.48 11.64 19.67
C THR A 83 14.21 11.37 18.19
N VAL A 84 12.95 11.52 17.77
CA VAL A 84 12.52 11.36 16.39
C VAL A 84 12.36 12.73 15.75
N ASP A 85 13.15 13.03 14.71
CA ASP A 85 13.02 14.26 13.92
C ASP A 85 11.97 14.09 12.82
N ALA A 86 10.90 14.88 12.90
CA ALA A 86 9.80 14.89 11.94
C ALA A 86 10.26 15.17 10.49
N LYS A 87 11.29 16.01 10.30
CA LYS A 87 11.79 16.37 8.96
C LYS A 87 12.50 15.20 8.30
N GLN A 88 13.26 14.44 9.08
CA GLN A 88 13.97 13.26 8.60
C GLN A 88 12.98 12.14 8.27
N GLU A 89 12.01 11.89 9.15
CA GLU A 89 10.95 10.90 8.92
C GLU A 89 10.12 11.24 7.67
N LEU A 90 9.79 12.52 7.45
CA LEU A 90 9.05 12.95 6.26
C LEU A 90 9.82 12.66 4.97
N ARG A 91 11.12 12.95 4.94
CA ARG A 91 11.99 12.66 3.79
C ARG A 91 12.16 11.15 3.59
N ALA A 92 12.33 10.42 4.68
CA ALA A 92 12.48 8.97 4.67
C ALA A 92 11.23 8.27 4.12
N LEU A 93 10.03 8.83 4.37
CA LEU A 93 8.78 8.32 3.80
C LEU A 93 8.57 8.74 2.35
N ALA A 94 8.82 10.01 2.01
CA ALA A 94 8.49 10.54 0.68
C ALA A 94 9.43 10.07 -0.44
N ILE A 95 10.73 9.92 -0.18
CA ILE A 95 11.71 9.56 -1.23
C ILE A 95 11.42 8.17 -1.83
N PRO A 96 11.19 7.11 -1.03
CA PRO A 96 10.86 5.79 -1.54
C PRO A 96 9.55 5.77 -2.33
N ASP A 97 8.51 6.48 -1.87
CA ASP A 97 7.22 6.52 -2.56
C ASP A 97 7.32 7.19 -3.94
N ILE A 98 8.16 8.23 -4.08
CA ILE A 98 8.45 8.85 -5.38
C ILE A 98 9.13 7.84 -6.31
N ILE A 99 10.10 7.07 -5.82
CA ILE A 99 10.79 6.03 -6.60
C ILE A 99 9.82 4.91 -6.98
N ALA A 100 8.96 4.50 -6.04
CA ALA A 100 7.99 3.44 -6.21
C ALA A 100 6.91 3.77 -7.25
N SER A 101 6.57 5.06 -7.41
CA SER A 101 5.65 5.53 -8.46
C SER A 101 6.09 5.14 -9.88
N PHE A 102 7.40 5.08 -10.15
CA PHE A 102 7.94 4.65 -11.46
C PHE A 102 7.82 3.15 -11.71
N ILE A 103 7.55 2.36 -10.67
CA ILE A 103 7.42 0.90 -10.71
C ILE A 103 5.93 0.48 -10.66
N SER A 104 5.00 1.44 -10.79
CA SER A 104 3.55 1.21 -10.62
C SER A 104 3.18 0.63 -9.26
N CYS A 105 3.91 1.02 -8.21
CA CYS A 105 3.66 0.59 -6.84
C CYS A 105 2.66 1.54 -6.14
N HIS A 106 1.86 0.98 -5.24
CA HIS A 106 0.97 1.76 -4.37
C HIS A 106 1.79 2.52 -3.30
N PRO A 107 1.34 3.71 -2.84
CA PRO A 107 1.97 4.39 -1.72
C PRO A 107 2.10 3.47 -0.51
N THR A 108 3.30 3.43 0.06
CA THR A 108 3.64 2.51 1.14
C THR A 108 3.25 3.13 2.48
N SER A 109 2.68 2.32 3.37
CA SER A 109 2.44 2.68 4.76
C SER A 109 3.35 1.86 5.67
N GLY A 110 3.75 2.44 6.81
CA GLY A 110 4.63 1.77 7.77
C GLY A 110 4.05 0.46 8.29
N ALA A 111 4.82 -0.63 8.24
CA ALA A 111 4.39 -1.96 8.70
C ALA A 111 4.61 -2.12 10.22
N PHE A 112 3.73 -1.51 11.03
CA PHE A 112 3.88 -1.47 12.49
C PHE A 112 3.99 -2.84 13.15
N SER A 113 3.22 -3.83 12.68
CA SER A 113 3.27 -5.20 13.21
C SER A 113 4.67 -5.80 13.07
N ARG A 114 5.31 -5.63 11.90
CA ARG A 114 6.67 -6.12 11.61
C ARG A 114 7.74 -5.36 12.40
N SER A 115 7.61 -4.04 12.52
CA SER A 115 8.54 -3.23 13.33
C SER A 115 8.43 -3.55 14.83
N THR A 116 7.22 -3.82 15.32
CA THR A 116 6.99 -4.16 16.73
C THR A 116 7.65 -5.48 17.09
N ILE A 117 7.47 -6.52 16.28
CA ILE A 117 8.15 -7.81 16.52
C ILE A 117 9.67 -7.65 16.47
N ASN A 118 10.21 -6.87 15.52
CA ASN A 118 11.65 -6.63 15.42
C ASN A 118 12.18 -5.91 16.68
N SER A 119 11.48 -4.87 17.14
CA SER A 119 11.83 -4.14 18.36
C SER A 119 11.78 -5.00 19.63
N GLN A 120 10.91 -6.02 19.65
CA GLN A 120 10.80 -6.97 20.76
C GLN A 120 11.90 -8.03 20.72
N MET A 121 12.35 -8.42 19.53
CA MET A 121 13.46 -9.36 19.37
C MET A 121 14.83 -8.73 19.67
N GLY A 122 14.88 -7.43 20.01
CA GLY A 122 16.09 -6.76 20.48
C GLY A 122 17.11 -6.47 19.40
N CYS A 123 16.69 -6.49 18.13
CA CYS A 123 17.50 -6.15 16.96
C CYS A 123 17.37 -4.66 16.63
#